data_AF-A0A966DYU5-F1
#
_entry.id   AF-A0A966DYU5-F1
#
_cell.length_a   1.000
_cell.length_b   1.000
_cell.length_c   1.000
_cell.angle_alpha   90.00
_cell.angle_beta   90.00
_cell.angle_gamma   90.00
#
_symmetry.space_group_name_H-M   'P 1'
#
loop_
_entity.id
_entity.type
_entity.pdbx_description
1 polymer ?
#
loop_
_entity_poly.entity_id
_entity_poly.type
_entity_poly.pdbx_seq_one_letter_code
_entity_poly.pdbx_strand_id
1 'polypeptide(L)'
;MTALIHSPQRDCVSSLGIPVDNLSLEDTVGHVIGMAKTRDGRARLVSTLNVDFLVNSLGTRFTKARHPELLSVLRDADLVTADGFPILWLSRIMGKPLQQRVCGSDLVPALAAMAAGEGLSIYLLGGGQGAARAAADKLVEQHPGLRIAGTAAPFIHTEGPELANCIADDEAITEQINASGADILLVGLGNPKQELWFNRNRDRLQVPVSIGVGGTFEFITGAVRRAPTWVQRLNLEWLFRITQDPARLWHRYAKGLIKLGLLSAPLFYSRAAQLVAFTGRSPAGPESVRWRSVWSTRDQSLAVLRLPALVTREYLIALVESILAAPASTTLRLLDFSVVKKVEMAGHQALLSLAELQQREDSNLQLLGITERLRRDLAATRVLDVLHTGEGDTLDTLGRAGSANTGRFSCRSYVLDDSALICLGGKVSGRDLADLGFIECLEHTARDRDCIIDLRNVSLLESSAIVALGPFLSGHSGSSGRVLFSGAGANVLQMFRMAGLGEPRHFIGDSDLLAAICDGGRANG
;
A
#
# COMPACT_ATOMS: atom_id res chain seq x y z
N MET A 1 2.81 8.06 -17.44
CA MET A 1 2.28 7.40 -16.23
C MET A 1 3.44 7.08 -15.32
N THR A 2 3.44 7.54 -14.07
CA THR A 2 4.46 7.18 -13.08
C THR A 2 4.50 5.66 -12.91
N ALA A 3 5.68 5.04 -12.95
CA ALA A 3 5.83 3.62 -12.70
C ALA A 3 5.42 3.29 -11.26
N LEU A 4 4.79 2.14 -11.02
CA LEU A 4 4.47 1.69 -9.67
C LEU A 4 5.76 1.37 -8.90
N ILE A 5 5.96 1.95 -7.72
CA ILE A 5 7.02 1.60 -6.77
C ILE A 5 6.87 0.13 -6.34
N HIS A 6 5.63 -0.31 -6.13
CA HIS A 6 5.27 -1.68 -5.80
C HIS A 6 4.75 -2.43 -7.03
N SER A 7 5.38 -2.27 -8.19
CA SER A 7 4.98 -3.02 -9.39
C SER A 7 4.84 -4.53 -9.13
N PRO A 8 3.84 -5.23 -9.70
CA PRO A 8 3.73 -6.69 -9.63
C PRO A 8 4.95 -7.42 -10.22
N GLN A 9 5.69 -6.76 -11.13
CA GLN A 9 6.92 -7.30 -11.70
C GLN A 9 8.12 -7.17 -10.75
N ARG A 10 8.03 -6.34 -9.70
CA ARG A 10 9.05 -6.23 -8.65
C ARG A 10 8.93 -7.44 -7.72
N ASP A 11 9.92 -8.34 -7.76
CA ASP A 11 9.88 -9.57 -6.97
C ASP A 11 10.16 -9.28 -5.49
N CYS A 12 9.13 -8.90 -4.73
CA CYS A 12 9.25 -8.60 -3.30
C CYS A 12 8.47 -9.57 -2.41
N VAL A 13 8.77 -9.49 -1.12
CA VAL A 13 8.00 -10.07 -0.03
C VAL A 13 7.63 -8.97 0.96
N SER A 14 6.36 -8.85 1.32
CA SER A 14 5.92 -7.88 2.33
C SER A 14 6.38 -8.32 3.72
N SER A 15 7.37 -7.63 4.30
CA SER A 15 7.83 -7.82 5.67
C SER A 15 7.16 -6.80 6.57
N LEU A 16 6.01 -7.17 7.15
CA LEU A 16 5.19 -6.27 7.99
C LEU A 16 4.87 -4.95 7.25
N GLY A 17 4.44 -5.04 6.00
CA GLY A 17 4.02 -3.90 5.19
C GLY A 17 5.17 -3.11 4.57
N ILE A 18 6.42 -3.59 4.66
CA ILE A 18 7.58 -3.04 3.95
C ILE A 18 7.94 -4.03 2.83
N PRO A 19 8.03 -3.61 1.55
CA PRO A 19 8.44 -4.51 0.48
C PRO A 19 9.93 -4.84 0.65
N VAL A 20 10.31 -6.12 0.71
CA VAL A 20 11.71 -6.54 0.71
C VAL A 20 11.99 -7.28 -0.58
N ASP A 21 12.97 -6.81 -1.34
CA ASP A 21 13.32 -7.34 -2.65
C ASP A 21 14.00 -8.71 -2.51
N ASN A 22 13.54 -9.65 -3.34
CA ASN A 22 14.01 -11.03 -3.39
C ASN A 22 15.20 -11.16 -4.34
N LEU A 23 16.31 -10.54 -3.98
CA LEU A 23 17.50 -10.44 -4.83
C LEU A 23 18.70 -11.13 -4.18
N SER A 24 19.58 -11.67 -5.03
CA SER A 24 20.94 -12.01 -4.61
C SER A 24 21.78 -10.74 -4.41
N LEU A 25 22.98 -10.89 -3.84
CA LEU A 25 23.94 -9.78 -3.76
C LEU A 25 24.33 -9.28 -5.15
N GLU A 26 24.53 -10.20 -6.10
CA GLU A 26 24.91 -9.88 -7.48
C GLU A 26 23.80 -9.11 -8.20
N ASP A 27 22.55 -9.58 -8.09
CA ASP A 27 21.40 -8.88 -8.67
C ASP A 27 21.24 -7.49 -8.05
N THR A 28 21.41 -7.38 -6.73
CA THR A 28 21.34 -6.09 -6.03
C THR A 28 22.38 -5.11 -6.57
N VAL A 29 23.63 -5.56 -6.75
CA VAL A 29 24.69 -4.75 -7.38
C VAL A 29 24.29 -4.32 -8.79
N GLY A 30 23.81 -5.27 -9.62
CA GLY A 30 23.36 -4.97 -10.98
C GLY A 30 22.24 -3.92 -11.03
N HIS A 31 21.24 -4.04 -10.15
CA HIS A 31 20.16 -3.07 -10.04
C HIS A 31 20.66 -1.68 -9.65
N VAL A 32 21.55 -1.58 -8.64
CA VAL A 32 22.13 -0.30 -8.21
C VAL A 32 22.95 0.36 -9.33
N ILE A 33 23.74 -0.43 -10.07
CA ILE A 33 24.52 0.07 -11.21
C ILE A 33 23.60 0.56 -12.34
N GLY A 34 22.51 -0.16 -12.61
CA GLY A 34 21.48 0.29 -13.55
C GLY A 34 20.84 1.62 -13.14
N MET A 35 20.53 1.78 -11.85
CA MET A 35 20.01 3.04 -11.29
C MET A 35 21.04 4.18 -11.44
N ALA A 36 22.31 3.93 -11.12
CA ALA A 36 23.40 4.90 -11.26
C ALA A 36 23.54 5.41 -12.71
N LYS A 37 23.32 4.54 -13.70
CA LYS A 37 23.44 4.87 -15.13
C LYS A 37 22.22 5.58 -15.73
N THR A 38 21.03 5.47 -15.13
CA THR A 38 19.78 5.96 -15.74
C THR A 38 19.68 7.50 -15.82
N ARG A 39 20.26 8.23 -14.85
CA ARG A 39 20.36 9.71 -14.81
C ARG A 39 19.10 10.47 -15.29
N ASP A 40 17.92 10.05 -14.85
CA ASP A 40 16.61 10.65 -15.18
C ASP A 40 16.21 11.80 -14.23
N GLY A 41 17.16 12.35 -13.48
CA GLY A 41 16.92 13.42 -12.50
C GLY A 41 16.23 12.96 -11.22
N ARG A 42 15.94 11.66 -11.06
CA ARG A 42 15.31 11.10 -9.85
C ARG A 42 16.35 10.49 -8.91
N ALA A 43 16.44 11.00 -7.69
CA ALA A 43 17.21 10.38 -6.62
C ALA A 43 16.48 9.15 -6.05
N ARG A 44 17.09 7.98 -6.16
CA ARG A 44 16.54 6.71 -5.69
C ARG A 44 17.11 6.30 -4.34
N LEU A 45 16.30 5.63 -3.52
CA LEU A 45 16.72 5.11 -2.21
C LEU A 45 16.88 3.59 -2.24
N VAL A 46 18.01 3.12 -1.72
CA VAL A 46 18.25 1.72 -1.36
C VAL A 46 18.38 1.59 0.16
N SER A 47 17.50 0.81 0.79
CA SER A 47 17.51 0.59 2.24
C SER A 47 17.90 -0.84 2.59
N THR A 48 18.83 -1.01 3.52
CA THR A 48 19.23 -2.34 4.02
C THR A 48 18.44 -2.71 5.27
N LEU A 49 17.21 -3.21 5.09
CA LEU A 49 16.26 -3.44 6.17
C LEU A 49 16.74 -4.52 7.13
N ASN A 50 16.84 -4.17 8.42
CA ASN A 50 17.12 -5.11 9.51
C ASN A 50 16.11 -4.96 10.66
N VAL A 51 16.25 -5.74 11.73
CA VAL A 51 15.31 -5.73 12.87
C VAL A 51 15.17 -4.34 13.51
N ASP A 52 16.25 -3.56 13.54
CA ASP A 52 16.25 -2.24 14.16
C ASP A 52 15.34 -1.25 13.41
N PHE A 53 15.25 -1.38 12.09
CA PHE A 53 14.29 -0.63 11.27
C PHE A 53 12.85 -0.97 11.66
N LEU A 54 12.53 -2.26 11.80
CA LEU A 54 11.19 -2.70 12.24
C LEU A 54 10.88 -2.19 13.65
N VAL A 55 11.88 -2.19 14.55
CA VAL A 55 11.73 -1.67 15.91
C VAL A 55 11.52 -0.15 15.93
N ASN A 56 12.15 0.61 15.05
CA ASN A 56 12.05 2.06 15.05
C ASN A 56 10.80 2.55 14.29
N SER A 57 10.43 1.88 13.20
CA SER A 57 9.27 2.24 12.37
C SER A 57 7.93 1.78 12.94
N LEU A 58 7.82 0.53 13.41
CA LEU A 58 6.53 -0.07 13.77
C LEU A 58 6.17 0.14 15.24
N GLY A 59 4.89 0.31 15.56
CA GLY A 59 4.40 0.24 16.94
C GLY A 59 4.14 -1.20 17.38
N THR A 60 3.94 -1.43 18.69
CA THR A 60 3.49 -2.73 19.21
C THR A 60 2.00 -2.99 18.95
N ARG A 61 1.21 -1.92 18.76
CA ARG A 61 -0.17 -2.02 18.26
C ARG A 61 -0.14 -2.07 16.73
N PHE A 62 -0.75 -3.09 16.14
CA PHE A 62 -0.74 -3.38 14.70
C PHE A 62 -1.41 -2.31 13.82
N THR A 63 -2.03 -1.30 14.41
CA THR A 63 -2.66 -0.17 13.71
C THR A 63 -1.91 1.15 13.87
N LYS A 64 -0.80 1.18 14.60
CA LYS A 64 -0.04 2.41 14.86
C LYS A 64 1.45 2.20 14.57
N ALA A 65 2.01 3.07 13.74
CA ALA A 65 3.46 3.17 13.55
C ALA A 65 4.10 3.89 14.75
N ARG A 66 5.35 3.56 15.06
CA ARG A 66 6.17 4.29 16.04
C ARG A 66 6.77 5.53 15.39
N HIS A 67 7.25 5.41 14.16
CA HIS A 67 7.76 6.51 13.36
C HIS A 67 7.12 6.44 11.96
N PRO A 68 5.97 7.11 11.76
CA PRO A 68 5.21 7.04 10.50
C PRO A 68 6.03 7.47 9.28
N GLU A 69 6.82 8.53 9.40
CA GLU A 69 7.67 9.03 8.32
C GLU A 69 8.69 7.97 7.87
N LEU A 70 9.50 7.42 8.79
CA LEU A 70 10.41 6.31 8.49
C LEU A 70 9.70 5.13 7.82
N LEU A 71 8.51 4.76 8.29
CA LEU A 71 7.74 3.67 7.68
C LEU A 71 7.33 3.99 6.24
N SER A 72 6.93 5.23 5.94
CA SER A 72 6.66 5.69 4.58
C SER A 72 7.91 5.60 3.73
N VAL A 73 9.04 6.15 4.21
CA VAL A 73 10.31 6.13 3.46
C VAL A 73 10.74 4.72 3.09
N LEU A 74 10.57 3.75 4.00
CA LEU A 74 10.90 2.35 3.74
C LEU A 74 9.94 1.68 2.75
N ARG A 75 8.67 2.09 2.72
CA ARG A 75 7.70 1.61 1.72
C ARG A 75 8.00 2.21 0.34
N ASP A 76 8.34 3.49 0.31
CA ASP A 76 8.59 4.25 -0.91
C ASP A 76 10.01 4.06 -1.46
N ALA A 77 10.84 3.24 -0.81
CA ALA A 77 12.18 2.94 -1.26
C ALA A 77 12.18 2.14 -2.57
N ASP A 78 13.05 2.56 -3.50
CA ASP A 78 13.19 1.95 -4.82
C ASP A 78 13.76 0.52 -4.74
N LEU A 79 14.57 0.24 -3.72
CA LEU A 79 15.06 -1.11 -3.40
C LEU A 79 15.23 -1.27 -1.88
N VAL A 80 14.81 -2.41 -1.35
CA VAL A 80 14.95 -2.77 0.06
C VAL A 80 15.57 -4.15 0.17
N THR A 81 16.80 -4.23 0.67
CA THR A 81 17.48 -5.51 0.87
C THR A 81 17.21 -6.09 2.26
N ALA A 82 17.36 -7.41 2.38
CA ALA A 82 17.30 -8.08 3.67
C ALA A 82 18.66 -8.11 4.39
N ASP A 83 18.84 -7.21 5.34
CA ASP A 83 20.01 -7.15 6.23
C ASP A 83 19.75 -7.94 7.53
N GLY A 84 20.04 -9.24 7.47
CA GLY A 84 20.02 -10.13 8.64
C GLY A 84 19.03 -11.29 8.54
N PHE A 85 19.35 -12.36 9.26
CA PHE A 85 18.54 -13.59 9.28
C PHE A 85 17.07 -13.40 9.69
N PRO A 86 16.73 -12.52 10.66
CA PRO A 86 15.33 -12.34 11.05
C PRO A 86 14.41 -11.91 9.90
N ILE A 87 14.92 -11.13 8.94
CA ILE A 87 14.14 -10.70 7.77
C ILE A 87 13.88 -11.87 6.81
N LEU A 88 14.90 -12.70 6.56
CA LEU A 88 14.76 -13.96 5.79
C LEU A 88 13.76 -14.92 6.48
N TRP A 89 13.79 -14.98 7.81
CA TRP A 89 12.87 -15.81 8.57
C TRP A 89 11.43 -15.30 8.49
N LEU A 90 11.20 -13.98 8.61
CA LEU A 90 9.88 -13.39 8.40
C LEU A 90 9.33 -13.71 7.00
N SER A 91 10.17 -13.65 5.98
CA SER A 91 9.74 -13.93 4.60
C SER A 91 9.23 -15.38 4.43
N ARG A 92 9.84 -16.35 5.12
CA ARG A 92 9.37 -17.75 5.16
C ARG A 92 7.98 -17.86 5.78
N ILE A 93 7.71 -17.11 6.86
CA ILE A 93 6.39 -17.05 7.50
C ILE A 93 5.36 -16.44 6.54
N MET A 94 5.75 -15.42 5.78
CA MET A 94 4.92 -14.80 4.75
C MET A 94 4.65 -15.74 3.55
N GLY A 95 5.28 -16.93 3.50
CA GLY A 95 5.06 -17.93 2.47
C GLY A 95 5.91 -17.75 1.21
N LYS A 96 6.87 -16.81 1.21
CA LYS A 96 7.80 -16.58 0.10
C LYS A 96 9.22 -16.37 0.63
N PRO A 97 10.06 -17.41 0.67
CA PRO A 97 11.44 -17.32 1.14
C PRO A 97 12.26 -16.35 0.28
N LEU A 98 13.02 -15.46 0.92
CA LEU A 98 14.00 -14.62 0.24
C LEU A 98 15.22 -15.46 -0.14
N GLN A 99 15.80 -15.19 -1.31
CA GLN A 99 16.93 -15.92 -1.86
C GLN A 99 18.20 -15.77 -1.01
N GLN A 100 18.56 -14.53 -0.65
CA GLN A 100 19.82 -14.23 0.03
C GLN A 100 19.69 -13.11 1.07
N ARG A 101 20.56 -13.16 2.09
CA ARG A 101 20.85 -12.02 2.97
C ARG A 101 21.81 -11.07 2.25
N VAL A 102 21.43 -9.81 2.12
CA VAL A 102 22.24 -8.76 1.49
C VAL A 102 22.39 -7.61 2.48
N CYS A 103 23.53 -7.59 3.18
CA CYS A 103 23.85 -6.56 4.16
C CYS A 103 24.75 -5.47 3.57
N GLY A 104 24.71 -4.26 4.13
CA GLY A 104 25.50 -3.12 3.66
C GLY A 104 27.01 -3.41 3.61
N SER A 105 27.52 -4.19 4.56
CA SER A 105 28.95 -4.55 4.63
C SER A 105 29.40 -5.58 3.59
N ASP A 106 28.48 -6.29 2.94
CA ASP A 106 28.76 -7.09 1.74
C ASP A 106 28.51 -6.29 0.46
N LEU A 107 27.47 -5.45 0.47
CA LEU A 107 27.05 -4.66 -0.68
C LEU A 107 28.08 -3.60 -1.08
N VAL A 108 28.63 -2.85 -0.12
CA VAL A 108 29.55 -1.74 -0.43
C VAL A 108 30.84 -2.22 -1.13
N PRO A 109 31.56 -3.25 -0.64
CA PRO A 109 32.74 -3.77 -1.36
C PRO A 109 32.40 -4.31 -2.76
N ALA A 110 31.30 -5.04 -2.91
CA ALA A 110 30.88 -5.57 -4.21
C ALA A 110 30.51 -4.45 -5.20
N LEU A 111 29.82 -3.41 -4.72
CA LEU A 111 29.52 -2.21 -5.51
C LEU A 111 30.78 -1.45 -5.90
N ALA A 112 31.75 -1.31 -4.99
CA ALA A 112 33.02 -0.64 -5.28
C ALA A 112 33.80 -1.36 -6.39
N ALA A 113 33.86 -2.70 -6.34
CA ALA A 113 34.47 -3.50 -7.39
C ALA A 113 33.80 -3.26 -8.76
N MET A 114 32.47 -3.30 -8.81
CA MET A 114 31.71 -3.09 -10.04
C MET A 114 31.81 -1.64 -10.54
N ALA A 115 31.72 -0.66 -9.65
CA ALA A 115 31.85 0.75 -9.97
C ALA A 115 33.23 1.08 -10.56
N ALA A 116 34.31 0.47 -10.04
CA ALA A 116 35.65 0.62 -10.61
C ALA A 116 35.73 0.13 -12.07
N GLY A 117 35.13 -1.03 -12.36
CA GLY A 117 35.09 -1.59 -13.72
C GLY A 117 34.23 -0.77 -14.69
N GLU A 118 33.13 -0.20 -14.19
CA GLU A 118 32.18 0.60 -14.97
C GLU A 118 32.54 2.10 -15.02
N GLY A 119 33.63 2.49 -14.36
CA GLY A 119 34.07 3.87 -14.26
C GLY A 119 33.10 4.77 -13.49
N LEU A 120 32.25 4.24 -12.60
CA LEU A 120 31.33 5.02 -11.77
C LEU A 120 32.03 5.55 -10.52
N SER A 121 31.53 6.67 -10.02
CA SER A 121 32.08 7.38 -8.86
C SER A 121 31.19 7.26 -7.62
N ILE A 122 31.83 7.14 -6.45
CA ILE A 122 31.14 6.96 -5.16
C ILE A 122 31.42 8.14 -4.23
N TYR A 123 30.38 8.64 -3.56
CA TYR A 123 30.46 9.61 -2.48
C TYR A 123 30.11 8.95 -1.14
N LEU A 124 30.88 9.22 -0.08
CA LEU A 124 30.63 8.67 1.26
C LEU A 124 30.21 9.78 2.24
N LEU A 125 28.98 9.69 2.75
CA LEU A 125 28.40 10.64 3.70
C LEU A 125 28.19 9.98 5.07
N GLY A 126 28.77 10.52 6.12
CA GLY A 126 28.57 10.09 7.51
C GLY A 126 29.72 9.26 8.09
N GLY A 127 29.40 8.39 9.04
CA GLY A 127 30.36 7.71 9.90
C GLY A 127 30.94 8.61 11.00
N GLY A 128 31.73 8.03 11.90
CA GLY A 128 32.53 8.80 12.86
C GLY A 128 33.55 9.72 12.17
N GLN A 129 34.15 10.64 12.92
CA GLN A 129 35.17 11.55 12.41
C GLN A 129 36.30 10.75 11.72
N GLY A 130 36.54 11.02 10.43
CA GLY A 130 37.55 10.34 9.62
C GLY A 130 37.15 8.95 9.08
N ALA A 131 36.02 8.37 9.49
CA ALA A 131 35.60 7.03 9.09
C ALA A 131 35.29 6.93 7.59
N ALA A 132 34.51 7.88 7.04
CA ALA A 132 34.22 7.92 5.60
C ALA A 132 35.49 8.04 4.75
N ARG A 133 36.44 8.90 5.16
CA ARG A 133 37.71 9.08 4.45
C ARG A 133 38.55 7.81 4.47
N ALA A 134 38.74 7.21 5.64
CA ALA A 134 39.50 5.97 5.78
C ALA A 134 38.83 4.79 5.04
N ALA A 135 37.50 4.74 4.99
CA ALA A 135 36.77 3.75 4.21
C ALA A 135 37.00 3.95 2.71
N ALA A 136 36.95 5.19 2.23
CA ALA A 136 37.23 5.54 0.83
C ALA A 136 38.66 5.12 0.43
N ASP A 137 39.66 5.44 1.24
CA ASP A 137 41.06 5.10 0.96
C ASP A 137 41.25 3.57 0.86
N LYS A 138 40.63 2.80 1.76
CA LYS A 138 40.64 1.33 1.69
C LYS A 138 39.94 0.74 0.48
N LEU A 139 38.80 1.32 0.07
CA LEU A 139 38.09 0.85 -1.12
C LEU A 139 38.90 1.08 -2.39
N VAL A 140 39.63 2.20 -2.47
CA VAL A 140 40.55 2.49 -3.58
C VAL A 140 41.75 1.54 -3.57
N GLU A 141 42.31 1.23 -2.39
CA GLU A 141 43.39 0.24 -2.25
C GLU A 141 42.95 -1.15 -2.74
N GLN A 142 41.73 -1.57 -2.40
CA GLN A 142 41.16 -2.86 -2.80
C GLN A 142 40.75 -2.92 -4.27
N HIS A 143 40.36 -1.79 -4.85
CA HIS A 143 39.87 -1.69 -6.22
C HIS A 143 40.56 -0.56 -6.98
N PRO A 144 41.79 -0.80 -7.49
CA PRO A 144 42.50 0.17 -8.31
C PRO A 144 41.64 0.59 -9.51
N GLY A 145 41.34 1.89 -9.63
CA GLY A 145 40.44 2.43 -10.66
C GLY A 145 39.10 2.94 -10.11
N LEU A 146 38.76 2.63 -8.85
CA LEU A 146 37.60 3.22 -8.19
C LEU A 146 37.75 4.74 -8.06
N ARG A 147 36.71 5.48 -8.46
CA ARG A 147 36.66 6.94 -8.31
C ARG A 147 35.87 7.32 -7.06
N ILE A 148 36.50 8.01 -6.12
CA ILE A 148 35.83 8.61 -4.97
C ILE A 148 35.55 10.08 -5.30
N ALA A 149 34.26 10.42 -5.46
CA ALA A 149 33.82 11.78 -5.78
C ALA A 149 33.94 12.74 -4.58
N GLY A 150 33.87 12.20 -3.37
CA GLY A 150 34.06 12.98 -2.15
C GLY A 150 33.68 12.20 -0.89
N THR A 151 34.00 12.80 0.25
CA THR A 151 33.61 12.30 1.56
C THR A 151 33.21 13.44 2.46
N ALA A 152 32.14 13.29 3.24
CA ALA A 152 31.75 14.26 4.27
C ALA A 152 31.24 13.52 5.51
N ALA A 153 31.43 14.09 6.69
CA ALA A 153 30.89 13.57 7.95
C ALA A 153 30.20 14.69 8.74
N PRO A 154 29.12 15.29 8.18
CA PRO A 154 28.42 16.38 8.84
C PRO A 154 27.62 15.88 10.05
N PHE A 155 27.37 16.78 11.00
CA PHE A 155 26.38 16.53 12.03
C PHE A 155 24.98 16.80 11.47
N ILE A 156 24.07 15.82 11.57
CA ILE A 156 22.73 15.92 10.99
C ILE A 156 21.66 15.84 12.08
N HIS A 157 20.82 16.87 12.11
CA HIS A 157 19.66 16.97 12.99
C HIS A 157 18.46 16.25 12.34
N THR A 158 17.84 15.36 13.11
CA THR A 158 16.70 14.54 12.68
C THR A 158 15.53 14.60 13.65
N GLU A 159 15.77 15.13 14.85
CA GLU A 159 14.79 15.33 15.91
C GLU A 159 15.21 16.57 16.73
N GLY A 160 14.29 17.13 17.51
CA GLY A 160 14.57 18.23 18.44
C GLY A 160 14.47 19.63 17.83
N PRO A 161 14.71 20.69 18.64
CA PRO A 161 14.49 22.08 18.23
C PRO A 161 15.42 22.55 17.10
N GLU A 162 16.60 21.94 16.98
CA GLU A 162 17.58 22.26 15.93
C GLU A 162 17.17 21.75 14.54
N LEU A 163 16.21 20.82 14.46
CA LEU A 163 15.65 20.35 13.19
C LEU A 163 15.02 21.49 12.38
N ALA A 164 14.42 22.49 13.03
CA ALA A 164 13.83 23.64 12.35
C ALA A 164 14.86 24.51 11.61
N ASN A 165 16.13 24.44 12.01
CA ASN A 165 17.21 25.25 11.47
C ASN A 165 18.17 24.44 10.56
N CYS A 166 17.93 23.15 10.34
CA CYS A 166 18.85 22.29 9.59
C CYS A 166 18.76 22.46 8.07
N ILE A 167 17.85 23.30 7.56
CA ILE A 167 17.65 23.48 6.10
C ILE A 167 18.92 24.00 5.43
N ALA A 168 19.60 24.99 6.05
CA ALA A 168 20.84 25.54 5.52
C ALA A 168 22.00 24.54 5.57
N ASP A 169 22.08 23.72 6.62
CA ASP A 169 23.09 22.66 6.73
C ASP A 169 22.85 21.57 5.68
N ASP A 170 21.61 21.10 5.55
CA ASP A 170 21.21 20.12 4.54
C ASP A 170 21.43 20.66 3.11
N GLU A 171 21.17 21.95 2.88
CA GLU A 171 21.47 22.66 1.62
C GLU A 171 22.96 22.62 1.28
N ALA A 172 23.83 23.04 2.20
CA ALA A 172 25.27 23.03 1.97
C ALA A 172 25.80 21.61 1.69
N ILE A 173 25.29 20.60 2.40
CA ILE A 173 25.68 19.19 2.19
C ILE A 173 25.19 18.70 0.81
N THR A 174 23.94 18.97 0.45
CA THR A 174 23.38 18.54 -0.84
C THR A 174 24.07 19.22 -2.02
N GLU A 175 24.42 20.51 -1.91
CA GLU A 175 25.21 21.22 -2.91
C GLU A 175 26.61 20.61 -3.08
N GLN A 176 27.30 20.30 -1.97
CA GLN A 176 28.60 19.65 -2.02
C GLN A 176 28.53 18.27 -2.72
N ILE A 177 27.50 17.49 -2.40
CA ILE A 177 27.28 16.17 -3.02
C ILE A 177 26.99 16.34 -4.52
N ASN A 178 26.09 17.25 -4.89
CA ASN A 178 25.73 17.47 -6.30
C ASN A 178 26.93 17.99 -7.11
N ALA A 179 27.69 18.93 -6.57
CA ALA A 179 28.90 19.48 -7.21
C ALA A 179 29.99 18.43 -7.43
N SER A 180 30.01 17.36 -6.63
CA SER A 180 30.96 16.25 -6.81
C SER A 180 30.69 15.41 -8.07
N GLY A 181 29.48 15.48 -8.63
CA GLY A 181 29.07 14.69 -9.79
C GLY A 181 28.96 13.18 -9.53
N ALA A 182 28.86 12.77 -8.26
CA ALA A 182 28.83 11.37 -7.84
C ALA A 182 27.71 10.57 -8.50
N ASP A 183 28.01 9.31 -8.85
CA ASP A 183 27.03 8.38 -9.42
C ASP A 183 26.29 7.60 -8.33
N ILE A 184 26.96 7.33 -7.21
CA ILE A 184 26.44 6.56 -6.07
C ILE A 184 26.74 7.32 -4.77
N LEU A 185 25.73 7.52 -3.93
CA LEU A 185 25.88 8.09 -2.59
C LEU A 185 25.71 7.01 -1.51
N LEU A 186 26.72 6.80 -0.68
CA LEU A 186 26.64 5.92 0.49
C LEU A 186 26.38 6.76 1.75
N VAL A 187 25.27 6.52 2.44
CA VAL A 187 24.85 7.27 3.62
C VAL A 187 25.01 6.41 4.88
N GLY A 188 26.04 6.71 5.67
CA GLY A 188 26.40 6.03 6.91
C GLY A 188 26.03 6.82 8.18
N LEU A 189 24.80 7.34 8.26
CA LEU A 189 24.33 8.11 9.43
C LEU A 189 23.62 7.24 10.49
N GLY A 190 23.28 6.00 10.11
CA GLY A 190 22.52 5.08 10.94
C GLY A 190 21.01 5.30 10.84
N ASN A 191 20.25 4.23 11.08
CA ASN A 191 18.80 4.26 11.17
C ASN A 191 18.35 4.91 12.49
N PRO A 192 17.38 5.84 12.47
CA PRO A 192 16.55 6.27 11.34
C PRO A 192 17.09 7.47 10.54
N LYS A 193 18.23 8.03 10.94
CA LYS A 193 18.71 9.33 10.46
C LYS A 193 18.95 9.37 8.95
N GLN A 194 19.55 8.31 8.40
CA GLN A 194 19.91 8.25 6.99
C GLN A 194 18.67 8.23 6.07
N GLU A 195 17.61 7.51 6.43
CA GLU A 195 16.36 7.46 5.64
C GLU A 195 15.62 8.79 5.71
N LEU A 196 15.52 9.39 6.90
CA LEU A 196 14.85 10.68 7.08
C LEU A 196 15.59 11.81 6.38
N TRP A 197 16.92 11.88 6.54
CA TRP A 197 17.73 12.89 5.85
C TRP A 197 17.61 12.76 4.34
N PHE A 198 17.68 11.53 3.80
CA PHE A 198 17.49 11.31 2.37
C PHE A 198 16.11 11.76 1.91
N ASN A 199 15.05 11.38 2.62
CA ASN A 199 13.69 11.72 2.23
C ASN A 199 13.44 13.23 2.17
N ARG A 200 13.94 13.99 3.15
CA ARG A 200 13.85 15.46 3.17
C ARG A 200 14.60 16.13 2.03
N ASN A 201 15.66 15.49 1.52
CA ASN A 201 16.56 16.05 0.51
C ASN A 201 16.41 15.39 -0.87
N ARG A 202 15.50 14.43 -1.03
CA ARG A 202 15.36 13.60 -2.23
C ARG A 202 15.23 14.45 -3.50
N ASP A 203 14.40 15.49 -3.45
CA ASP A 203 14.11 16.34 -4.62
C ASP A 203 15.26 17.30 -4.96
N ARG A 204 16.21 17.49 -4.04
CA ARG A 204 17.40 18.33 -4.21
C ARG A 204 18.63 17.53 -4.66
N LEU A 205 18.65 16.24 -4.37
CA LEU A 205 19.77 15.36 -4.70
C LEU A 205 19.78 15.03 -6.19
N GLN A 206 20.93 15.25 -6.84
CA GLN A 206 21.15 14.90 -8.24
C GLN A 206 21.86 13.55 -8.40
N VAL A 207 22.30 12.93 -7.30
CA VAL A 207 22.90 11.60 -7.32
C VAL A 207 21.82 10.57 -7.65
N PRO A 208 21.97 9.76 -8.71
CA PRO A 208 20.89 8.87 -9.18
C PRO A 208 20.46 7.81 -8.17
N VAL A 209 21.38 7.34 -7.32
CA VAL A 209 21.11 6.32 -6.31
C VAL A 209 21.84 6.59 -5.00
N SER A 210 21.11 6.51 -3.90
CA SER A 210 21.61 6.65 -2.53
C SER A 210 21.32 5.38 -1.73
N ILE A 211 22.31 4.93 -0.96
CA ILE A 211 22.24 3.67 -0.21
C ILE A 211 22.46 3.97 1.27
N GLY A 212 21.48 3.63 2.09
CA GLY A 212 21.62 3.66 3.54
C GLY A 212 22.47 2.50 4.02
N VAL A 213 23.70 2.76 4.46
CA VAL A 213 24.69 1.70 4.82
C VAL A 213 25.01 1.65 6.31
N GLY A 214 24.47 2.56 7.13
CA GLY A 214 24.69 2.58 8.57
C GLY A 214 26.17 2.53 8.94
N GLY A 215 26.54 1.66 9.89
CA GLY A 215 27.93 1.52 10.38
C GLY A 215 28.86 0.72 9.46
N THR A 216 28.62 0.71 8.14
CA THR A 216 29.43 -0.07 7.19
C THR A 216 30.86 0.49 7.06
N PHE A 217 31.05 1.81 7.17
CA PHE A 217 32.38 2.42 7.08
C PHE A 217 33.31 1.92 8.19
N GLU A 218 32.80 1.73 9.41
CA GLU A 218 33.57 1.18 10.53
C GLU A 218 33.96 -0.29 10.33
N PHE A 219 33.16 -1.07 9.60
CA PHE A 219 33.52 -2.45 9.22
C PHE A 219 34.62 -2.47 8.14
N ILE A 220 34.54 -1.60 7.14
CA ILE A 220 35.55 -1.51 6.07
C ILE A 220 36.90 -1.06 6.64
N THR A 221 36.88 -0.03 7.50
CA THR A 221 38.09 0.46 8.19
C THR A 221 38.65 -0.55 9.20
N GLY A 222 37.89 -1.58 9.58
CA GLY A 222 38.30 -2.58 10.55
C GLY A 222 38.27 -2.07 11.99
N ALA A 223 37.75 -0.85 12.22
CA ALA A 223 37.50 -0.29 13.54
C ALA A 223 36.52 -1.18 14.33
N VAL A 224 35.57 -1.82 13.63
CA VAL A 224 34.72 -2.87 14.16
C VAL A 224 35.05 -4.19 13.45
N ARG A 225 35.42 -5.22 14.22
CA ARG A 225 35.73 -6.53 13.65
C ARG A 225 34.44 -7.22 13.20
N ARG A 226 34.43 -7.77 11.99
CA ARG A 226 33.33 -8.62 11.53
C ARG A 226 33.38 -10.00 12.18
N ALA A 227 32.24 -10.66 12.34
CA ALA A 227 32.21 -12.03 12.83
C ALA A 227 32.95 -12.97 11.86
N PRO A 228 33.67 -14.00 12.33
CA PRO A 228 34.25 -15.01 11.44
C PRO A 228 33.19 -15.64 10.53
N THR A 229 33.57 -16.06 9.32
CA THR A 229 32.63 -16.56 8.30
C THR A 229 31.77 -17.73 8.79
N TRP A 230 32.31 -18.61 9.63
CA TRP A 230 31.54 -19.71 10.21
C TRP A 230 30.43 -19.22 11.16
N VAL A 231 30.69 -18.17 11.94
CA VAL A 231 29.68 -17.52 12.82
C VAL A 231 28.59 -16.84 11.98
N GLN A 232 29.00 -16.18 10.89
CA GLN A 232 28.06 -15.56 9.95
C GLN A 232 27.16 -16.61 9.28
N ARG A 233 27.72 -17.75 8.86
CA ARG A 233 26.95 -18.87 8.27
C ARG A 233 25.94 -19.48 9.26
N LEU A 234 26.26 -19.47 10.55
CA LEU A 234 25.33 -19.87 11.62
C LEU A 234 24.31 -18.78 11.97
N ASN A 235 24.36 -17.60 11.33
CA ASN A 235 23.53 -16.44 11.65
C ASN A 235 23.70 -15.92 13.09
N LEU A 236 24.87 -16.15 13.69
CA LEU A 236 25.21 -15.74 15.07
C LEU A 236 26.03 -14.45 15.13
N GLU A 237 26.10 -13.70 14.03
CA GLU A 237 26.84 -12.44 13.95
C GLU A 237 26.36 -11.42 14.99
N TRP A 238 25.05 -11.39 15.28
CA TRP A 238 24.49 -10.53 16.33
C TRP A 238 25.07 -10.86 17.72
N LEU A 239 25.27 -12.14 18.04
CA LEU A 239 25.82 -12.58 19.31
C LEU A 239 27.30 -12.21 19.43
N PHE A 240 28.05 -12.39 18.34
CA PHE A 240 29.44 -11.92 18.26
C PHE A 240 29.54 -10.39 18.41
N ARG A 241 28.59 -9.63 17.87
CA ARG A 241 28.60 -8.16 18.06
C ARG A 241 28.35 -7.76 19.51
N ILE A 242 27.49 -8.46 20.24
CA ILE A 242 27.27 -8.21 21.68
C ILE A 242 28.59 -8.31 22.45
N THR A 243 29.49 -9.23 22.10
CA THR A 243 30.77 -9.36 22.82
C THR A 243 31.74 -8.21 22.57
N GLN A 244 31.54 -7.42 21.51
CA GLN A 244 32.37 -6.26 21.17
C GLN A 244 31.93 -4.98 21.85
N ASP A 245 30.62 -4.81 22.07
CA ASP A 245 30.03 -3.63 22.68
C ASP A 245 28.77 -4.03 23.49
N PRO A 246 28.97 -4.76 24.61
CA PRO A 246 27.87 -5.37 25.35
C PRO A 246 26.93 -4.33 25.96
N ALA A 247 27.48 -3.21 26.46
CA ALA A 247 26.71 -2.15 27.11
C ALA A 247 25.68 -1.54 26.16
N ARG A 248 26.04 -1.28 24.89
CA ARG A 248 25.10 -0.72 23.91
C ARG A 248 24.23 -1.79 23.24
N LEU A 249 24.84 -2.90 22.82
CA LEU A 249 24.18 -3.84 21.91
C LEU A 249 23.27 -4.85 22.63
N TRP A 250 23.52 -5.18 23.89
CA TRP A 250 22.64 -6.07 24.66
C TRP A 250 21.21 -5.51 24.72
N HIS A 251 21.05 -4.25 25.15
CA HIS A 251 19.74 -3.61 25.25
C HIS A 251 19.04 -3.51 23.88
N ARG A 252 19.80 -3.20 22.83
CA ARG A 252 19.27 -3.13 21.45
C ARG A 252 18.75 -4.48 20.98
N TYR A 253 19.54 -5.55 21.10
CA TYR A 253 19.14 -6.88 20.66
C TYR A 253 18.03 -7.47 21.53
N ALA A 254 18.04 -7.29 22.84
CA ALA A 254 16.96 -7.75 23.72
C ALA A 254 15.63 -7.09 23.36
N LYS A 255 15.61 -5.76 23.20
CA LYS A 255 14.43 -5.03 22.72
C LYS A 255 13.99 -5.51 21.34
N GLY A 256 14.96 -5.75 20.45
CA GLY A 256 14.74 -6.30 19.11
C GLY A 256 14.04 -7.64 19.13
N LEU A 257 14.54 -8.61 19.90
CA LEU A 257 13.98 -9.95 20.03
C LEU A 257 12.57 -9.93 20.61
N ILE A 258 12.35 -9.19 21.71
CA ILE A 258 11.02 -9.06 22.33
C ILE A 258 10.02 -8.49 21.32
N LYS A 259 10.39 -7.40 20.66
CA LYS A 259 9.49 -6.72 19.72
C LYS A 259 9.25 -7.55 18.45
N LEU A 260 10.28 -8.21 17.92
CA LEU A 260 10.12 -9.11 16.79
C LEU A 260 9.21 -10.29 17.15
N GLY A 261 9.33 -10.85 18.36
CA GLY A 261 8.43 -11.90 18.85
C GLY A 261 6.98 -11.43 18.90
N LEU A 262 6.73 -10.25 19.47
CA LEU A 262 5.39 -9.65 19.51
C LEU A 262 4.83 -9.40 18.10
N LEU A 263 5.65 -8.89 17.18
CA LEU A 263 5.22 -8.60 15.80
C LEU A 263 5.01 -9.86 14.96
N SER A 264 5.76 -10.93 15.20
CA SER A 264 5.70 -12.17 14.42
C SER A 264 4.66 -13.18 14.92
N ALA A 265 4.27 -13.15 16.21
CA ALA A 265 3.30 -14.10 16.74
C ALA A 265 1.96 -14.12 15.97
N PRO A 266 1.35 -12.97 15.59
CA PRO A 266 0.14 -12.98 14.78
C PRO A 266 0.37 -13.44 13.33
N LEU A 267 1.58 -13.28 12.80
CA LEU A 267 1.95 -13.77 11.47
C LEU A 267 1.96 -15.30 11.45
N PHE A 268 2.49 -15.94 12.49
CA PHE A 268 2.44 -17.40 12.64
C PHE A 268 1.02 -17.92 12.71
N TYR A 269 0.18 -17.29 13.54
CA TYR A 269 -1.22 -17.65 13.63
C TYR A 269 -1.91 -17.49 12.26
N SER A 270 -1.66 -16.38 11.57
CA SER A 270 -2.22 -16.10 10.25
C SER A 270 -1.76 -17.12 9.21
N ARG A 271 -0.49 -17.52 9.23
CA ARG A 271 0.08 -18.52 8.33
C ARG A 271 -0.49 -19.91 8.60
N ALA A 272 -0.58 -20.32 9.86
CA ALA A 272 -1.20 -21.60 10.23
C ALA A 272 -2.68 -21.65 9.83
N ALA A 273 -3.43 -20.58 10.13
CA ALA A 273 -4.83 -20.47 9.73
C ALA A 273 -5.00 -20.45 8.20
N GLN A 274 -4.07 -19.82 7.46
CA GLN A 274 -4.04 -19.88 6.00
C GLN A 274 -3.83 -21.30 5.50
N LEU A 275 -2.83 -22.02 6.01
CA LEU A 275 -2.56 -23.40 5.58
C LEU A 275 -3.82 -24.26 5.76
N VAL A 276 -4.48 -24.19 6.92
CA VAL A 276 -5.74 -24.90 7.17
C VAL A 276 -6.86 -24.46 6.22
N ALA A 277 -6.99 -23.16 5.96
CA ALA A 277 -8.04 -22.63 5.10
C ALA A 277 -7.90 -23.06 3.62
N PHE A 278 -6.67 -23.30 3.16
CA PHE A 278 -6.36 -23.67 1.78
C PHE A 278 -6.23 -25.19 1.57
N THR A 279 -6.06 -26.00 2.63
CA THR A 279 -5.93 -27.46 2.53
C THR A 279 -7.14 -28.10 1.82
N GLY A 280 -6.87 -28.89 0.77
CA GLY A 280 -7.89 -29.68 0.06
C GLY A 280 -8.87 -28.83 -0.78
N ARG A 281 -8.53 -27.57 -1.05
CA ARG A 281 -9.33 -26.67 -1.87
C ARG A 281 -8.53 -26.24 -3.10
N SER A 282 -9.25 -25.98 -4.20
CA SER A 282 -8.70 -25.35 -5.41
C SER A 282 -9.24 -23.92 -5.48
N PRO A 283 -8.48 -22.91 -5.01
CA PRO A 283 -8.88 -21.52 -5.09
C PRO A 283 -8.99 -21.07 -6.56
N ALA A 284 -9.65 -19.94 -6.78
CA ALA A 284 -9.81 -19.39 -8.12
C ALA A 284 -8.45 -18.95 -8.70
N GLY A 285 -8.18 -19.34 -9.95
CA GLY A 285 -6.93 -19.01 -10.66
C GLY A 285 -6.95 -17.62 -11.29
N PRO A 286 -5.80 -17.16 -11.84
CA PRO A 286 -5.69 -15.84 -12.48
C PRO A 286 -6.68 -15.63 -13.65
N GLU A 287 -7.04 -16.70 -14.36
CA GLU A 287 -8.02 -16.69 -15.47
C GLU A 287 -9.46 -16.38 -15.04
N SER A 288 -9.75 -16.45 -13.74
CA SER A 288 -11.06 -16.18 -13.17
C SER A 288 -11.31 -14.69 -12.86
N VAL A 289 -10.29 -13.84 -12.98
CA VAL A 289 -10.42 -12.38 -12.83
C VAL A 289 -11.34 -11.86 -13.94
N ARG A 290 -12.59 -11.54 -13.57
CA ARG A 290 -13.61 -11.04 -14.51
C ARG A 290 -14.29 -9.81 -13.94
N TRP A 291 -14.14 -8.70 -14.67
CA TRP A 291 -14.84 -7.46 -14.38
C TRP A 291 -16.24 -7.52 -14.98
N ARG A 292 -17.25 -7.21 -14.17
CA ARG A 292 -18.61 -6.96 -14.64
C ARG A 292 -18.77 -5.49 -14.99
N SER A 293 -19.01 -5.18 -16.25
CA SER A 293 -19.35 -3.83 -16.69
C SER A 293 -20.81 -3.52 -16.37
N VAL A 294 -21.03 -2.40 -15.71
CA VAL A 294 -22.32 -1.82 -15.37
C VAL A 294 -22.42 -0.48 -16.09
N TRP A 295 -23.37 -0.38 -17.02
CA TRP A 295 -23.48 0.79 -17.89
C TRP A 295 -24.34 1.88 -17.24
N SER A 296 -23.88 3.14 -17.34
CA SER A 296 -24.66 4.33 -17.01
C SER A 296 -25.09 5.03 -18.30
N THR A 297 -26.28 5.63 -18.28
CA THR A 297 -26.82 6.47 -19.35
C THR A 297 -26.14 7.84 -19.48
N ARG A 298 -25.22 8.19 -18.56
CA ARG A 298 -24.40 9.42 -18.62
C ARG A 298 -22.92 9.10 -18.36
N ASP A 299 -22.07 9.25 -19.39
CA ASP A 299 -20.59 9.38 -19.49
C ASP A 299 -19.62 8.66 -18.50
N GLN A 300 -20.10 7.83 -17.58
CA GLN A 300 -19.30 7.11 -16.58
C GLN A 300 -19.76 5.66 -16.48
N SER A 301 -18.91 4.72 -16.90
CA SER A 301 -19.17 3.30 -16.67
C SER A 301 -18.76 2.89 -15.25
N LEU A 302 -19.38 1.84 -14.73
CA LEU A 302 -19.00 1.22 -13.46
C LEU A 302 -18.49 -0.18 -13.79
N ALA A 303 -17.38 -0.59 -13.21
CA ALA A 303 -16.82 -1.93 -13.35
C ALA A 303 -16.69 -2.54 -11.96
N VAL A 304 -17.28 -3.70 -11.75
CA VAL A 304 -17.31 -4.35 -10.43
C VAL A 304 -16.65 -5.72 -10.52
N LEU A 305 -15.80 -6.04 -9.56
CA LEU A 305 -15.17 -7.33 -9.43
C LEU A 305 -15.26 -7.80 -7.98
N ARG A 306 -15.90 -8.94 -7.78
CA ARG A 306 -15.95 -9.63 -6.49
C ARG A 306 -14.80 -10.61 -6.37
N LEU A 307 -14.05 -10.49 -5.28
CA LEU A 307 -12.94 -11.40 -5.02
C LEU A 307 -13.46 -12.76 -4.51
N PRO A 308 -12.74 -13.87 -4.80
CA PRO A 308 -13.11 -15.18 -4.30
C PRO A 308 -12.93 -15.28 -2.78
N ALA A 309 -13.60 -16.24 -2.15
CA ALA A 309 -13.50 -16.44 -0.70
C ALA A 309 -12.06 -16.75 -0.20
N LEU A 310 -11.25 -17.38 -1.04
CA LEU A 310 -9.83 -17.61 -0.82
C LEU A 310 -9.05 -16.96 -1.96
N VAL A 311 -8.26 -15.95 -1.65
CA VAL A 311 -7.54 -15.15 -2.64
C VAL A 311 -6.06 -15.56 -2.63
N THR A 312 -5.57 -16.10 -3.74
CA THR A 312 -4.16 -16.50 -3.92
C THR A 312 -3.28 -15.32 -4.33
N ARG A 313 -1.96 -15.52 -4.25
CA ARG A 313 -0.98 -14.58 -4.81
C ARG A 313 -1.22 -14.35 -6.30
N GLU A 314 -1.40 -15.41 -7.07
CA GLU A 314 -1.51 -15.37 -8.53
C GLU A 314 -2.77 -14.62 -8.96
N TYR A 315 -3.89 -14.81 -8.24
CA TYR A 315 -5.12 -14.06 -8.47
C TYR A 315 -4.91 -12.55 -8.24
N LEU A 316 -4.24 -12.16 -7.16
CA LEU A 316 -3.98 -10.73 -6.89
C LEU A 316 -3.04 -10.09 -7.92
N ILE A 317 -2.02 -10.81 -8.38
CA ILE A 317 -1.13 -10.33 -9.44
C ILE A 317 -1.95 -10.08 -10.72
N ALA A 318 -2.74 -11.06 -11.15
CA ALA A 318 -3.60 -10.92 -12.33
C ALA A 318 -4.64 -9.80 -12.16
N LEU A 319 -5.18 -9.60 -10.96
CA LEU A 319 -6.08 -8.50 -10.64
C LEU A 319 -5.39 -7.14 -10.85
N VAL A 320 -4.21 -6.94 -10.28
CA VAL A 320 -3.46 -5.68 -10.43
C VAL A 320 -3.08 -5.44 -11.89
N GLU A 321 -2.65 -6.48 -12.60
CA GLU A 321 -2.35 -6.40 -14.04
C GLU A 321 -3.58 -6.03 -14.87
N SER A 322 -4.76 -6.56 -14.53
CA SER A 322 -6.02 -6.20 -15.20
C SER A 322 -6.38 -4.72 -15.02
N ILE A 323 -6.08 -4.15 -13.85
CA ILE A 323 -6.32 -2.73 -13.55
C ILE A 323 -5.35 -1.84 -14.32
N LEU A 324 -4.08 -2.26 -14.42
CA LEU A 324 -3.04 -1.56 -15.16
C LEU A 324 -3.24 -1.61 -16.67
N ALA A 325 -3.76 -2.72 -17.21
CA ALA A 325 -4.02 -2.88 -18.63
C ALA A 325 -5.24 -2.07 -19.12
N ALA A 326 -6.17 -1.75 -18.23
CA ALA A 326 -7.35 -0.96 -18.57
C ALA A 326 -6.97 0.54 -18.65
N PRO A 327 -7.29 1.24 -19.77
CA PRO A 327 -6.94 2.65 -19.93
C PRO A 327 -7.51 3.50 -18.79
N ALA A 328 -6.89 4.65 -18.54
CA ALA A 328 -7.42 5.67 -17.62
C ALA A 328 -8.76 6.17 -18.17
N SER A 329 -9.84 5.48 -17.78
CA SER A 329 -11.20 5.77 -18.21
C SER A 329 -11.94 6.45 -17.07
N THR A 330 -13.02 7.15 -17.40
CA THR A 330 -14.03 7.63 -16.43
C THR A 330 -14.75 6.49 -15.70
N THR A 331 -14.29 5.25 -15.86
CA THR A 331 -14.90 4.05 -15.29
C THR A 331 -14.52 3.91 -13.82
N LEU A 332 -15.51 3.98 -12.93
CA LEU A 332 -15.33 3.62 -11.53
C LEU A 332 -15.14 2.11 -11.39
N ARG A 333 -14.11 1.66 -10.68
CA ARG A 333 -13.76 0.26 -10.44
C ARG A 333 -13.98 -0.08 -8.97
N LEU A 334 -14.91 -1.00 -8.70
CA LEU A 334 -15.19 -1.49 -7.35
C LEU A 334 -14.65 -2.90 -7.16
N LEU A 335 -13.88 -3.10 -6.09
CA LEU A 335 -13.41 -4.40 -5.64
C LEU A 335 -14.15 -4.81 -4.37
N ASP A 336 -14.92 -5.88 -4.47
CA ASP A 336 -15.73 -6.40 -3.36
C ASP A 336 -15.00 -7.53 -2.61
N PHE A 337 -14.66 -7.26 -1.34
CA PHE A 337 -14.04 -8.19 -0.39
C PHE A 337 -15.04 -8.88 0.54
N SER A 338 -16.35 -8.62 0.42
CA SER A 338 -17.39 -9.08 1.37
C SER A 338 -17.38 -10.58 1.63
N VAL A 339 -17.06 -11.39 0.61
CA VAL A 339 -16.99 -12.85 0.70
C VAL A 339 -15.59 -13.38 1.02
N VAL A 340 -14.57 -12.52 1.03
CA VAL A 340 -13.16 -12.89 1.25
C VAL A 340 -12.96 -13.34 2.68
N LYS A 341 -12.63 -14.63 2.85
CA LYS A 341 -12.34 -15.25 4.14
C LYS A 341 -10.84 -15.22 4.45
N LYS A 342 -9.99 -15.33 3.43
CA LYS A 342 -8.54 -15.34 3.60
C LYS A 342 -7.84 -14.86 2.33
N VAL A 343 -6.81 -14.03 2.54
CA VAL A 343 -5.84 -13.69 1.50
C VAL A 343 -4.53 -14.43 1.82
N GLU A 344 -3.91 -14.99 0.79
CA GLU A 344 -2.61 -15.61 0.90
C GLU A 344 -1.53 -14.57 1.25
N MET A 345 -0.74 -14.85 2.29
CA MET A 345 0.31 -13.96 2.78
C MET A 345 1.37 -13.65 1.71
N ALA A 346 1.67 -14.58 0.80
CA ALA A 346 2.61 -14.35 -0.30
C ALA A 346 2.08 -13.34 -1.34
N GLY A 347 0.76 -13.12 -1.38
CA GLY A 347 0.08 -12.13 -2.23
C GLY A 347 0.03 -10.73 -1.64
N HIS A 348 0.47 -10.52 -0.39
CA HIS A 348 0.38 -9.22 0.28
C HIS A 348 1.17 -8.11 -0.43
N GLN A 349 2.21 -8.45 -1.20
CA GLN A 349 2.89 -7.46 -2.04
C GLN A 349 1.95 -6.87 -3.10
N ALA A 350 1.11 -7.68 -3.73
CA ALA A 350 0.14 -7.20 -4.72
C ALA A 350 -0.94 -6.31 -4.09
N LEU A 351 -1.25 -6.49 -2.79
CA LEU A 351 -2.10 -5.55 -2.06
C LEU A 351 -1.42 -4.19 -1.82
N LEU A 352 -0.08 -4.14 -1.65
CA LEU A 352 0.65 -2.87 -1.62
C LEU A 352 0.61 -2.19 -3.00
N SER A 353 0.73 -2.94 -4.09
CA SER A 353 0.52 -2.44 -5.45
C SER A 353 -0.88 -1.86 -5.63
N LEU A 354 -1.89 -2.55 -5.09
CA LEU A 354 -3.28 -2.10 -5.13
C LEU A 354 -3.48 -0.80 -4.34
N ALA A 355 -2.86 -0.69 -3.16
CA ALA A 355 -2.88 0.54 -2.37
C ALA A 355 -2.26 1.73 -3.11
N GLU A 356 -1.13 1.51 -3.78
CA GLU A 356 -0.48 2.54 -4.60
C GLU A 356 -1.37 2.97 -5.77
N LEU A 357 -2.06 2.02 -6.41
CA LEU A 357 -3.05 2.33 -7.44
C LEU A 357 -4.22 3.16 -6.92
N GLN A 358 -4.68 2.94 -5.68
CA GLN A 358 -5.74 3.77 -5.07
C GLN A 358 -5.31 5.23 -4.85
N GLN A 359 -4.01 5.48 -4.60
CA GLN A 359 -3.51 6.81 -4.25
C GLN A 359 -3.19 7.69 -5.46
N ARG A 360 -3.26 7.15 -6.68
CA ARG A 360 -3.04 7.93 -7.91
C ARG A 360 -4.15 8.98 -8.07
N GLU A 361 -3.79 10.17 -8.56
CA GLU A 361 -4.76 11.26 -8.78
C GLU A 361 -5.90 10.86 -9.71
N ASP A 362 -5.60 10.06 -10.75
CA ASP A 362 -6.59 9.53 -11.70
C ASP A 362 -7.23 8.21 -11.21
N SER A 363 -7.09 7.84 -9.93
CA SER A 363 -7.58 6.57 -9.44
C SER A 363 -9.09 6.56 -9.29
N ASN A 364 -9.72 5.71 -10.09
CA ASN A 364 -11.12 5.37 -9.98
C ASN A 364 -11.31 4.02 -9.26
N LEU A 365 -10.40 3.61 -8.36
CA LEU A 365 -10.42 2.31 -7.69
C LEU A 365 -10.90 2.40 -6.24
N GLN A 366 -11.92 1.61 -5.89
CA GLN A 366 -12.45 1.54 -4.52
C GLN A 366 -12.55 0.09 -4.03
N LEU A 367 -12.30 -0.12 -2.74
CA LEU A 367 -12.40 -1.41 -2.07
C LEU A 367 -13.60 -1.38 -1.11
N LEU A 368 -14.42 -2.42 -1.13
CA LEU A 368 -15.65 -2.53 -0.34
C LEU A 368 -15.69 -3.87 0.39
N GLY A 369 -16.42 -3.96 1.49
CA GLY A 369 -16.75 -5.21 2.15
C GLY A 369 -15.58 -5.87 2.89
N ILE A 370 -14.59 -5.10 3.35
CA ILE A 370 -13.48 -5.68 4.13
C ILE A 370 -14.00 -6.02 5.54
N THR A 371 -14.42 -7.27 5.71
CA THR A 371 -14.95 -7.79 6.98
C THR A 371 -13.98 -7.58 8.14
N GLU A 372 -14.50 -7.42 9.37
CA GLU A 372 -13.65 -7.20 10.56
C GLU A 372 -12.67 -8.36 10.84
N ARG A 373 -13.03 -9.58 10.40
CA ARG A 373 -12.10 -10.71 10.45
C ARG A 373 -10.92 -10.50 9.50
N LEU A 374 -11.19 -10.15 8.25
CA LEU A 374 -10.15 -9.88 7.25
C LEU A 374 -9.32 -8.66 7.63
N ARG A 375 -9.96 -7.62 8.18
CA ARG A 375 -9.30 -6.40 8.67
C ARG A 375 -8.23 -6.72 9.71
N ARG A 376 -8.54 -7.58 10.69
CA ARG A 376 -7.56 -8.04 11.70
C ARG A 376 -6.40 -8.82 11.10
N ASP A 377 -6.67 -9.71 10.14
CA ASP A 377 -5.63 -10.49 9.46
C ASP A 377 -4.69 -9.58 8.64
N LEU A 378 -5.23 -8.63 7.87
CA LEU A 378 -4.44 -7.69 7.08
C LEU A 378 -3.67 -6.68 7.97
N ALA A 379 -4.26 -6.23 9.08
CA ALA A 379 -3.61 -5.36 10.05
C ALA A 379 -2.39 -6.04 10.71
N ALA A 380 -2.47 -7.33 11.02
CA ALA A 380 -1.33 -8.09 11.58
C ALA A 380 -0.09 -8.05 10.66
N THR A 381 -0.32 -7.97 9.35
CA THR A 381 0.74 -7.87 8.34
C THR A 381 1.05 -6.42 7.92
N ARG A 382 0.38 -5.43 8.52
CA ARG A 382 0.50 -3.98 8.24
C ARG A 382 0.15 -3.57 6.80
N VAL A 383 -0.45 -4.44 6.00
CA VAL A 383 -0.94 -4.09 4.66
C VAL A 383 -2.11 -3.12 4.75
N LEU A 384 -2.94 -3.25 5.80
CA LEU A 384 -4.05 -2.35 6.06
C LEU A 384 -3.61 -0.91 6.38
N ASP A 385 -2.34 -0.68 6.74
CA ASP A 385 -1.82 0.67 6.99
C ASP A 385 -1.83 1.54 5.71
N VAL A 386 -1.83 0.92 4.52
CA VAL A 386 -1.78 1.64 3.22
C VAL A 386 -3.03 1.41 2.36
N LEU A 387 -3.76 0.33 2.59
CA LEU A 387 -5.04 0.09 1.92
C LEU A 387 -6.07 1.09 2.42
N HIS A 388 -6.57 1.93 1.52
CA HIS A 388 -7.61 2.88 1.83
C HIS A 388 -8.95 2.17 1.74
N THR A 389 -9.48 1.74 2.89
CA THR A 389 -10.91 1.46 3.04
C THR A 389 -11.58 2.79 3.31
N GLY A 390 -12.63 3.16 2.55
CA GLY A 390 -13.41 4.35 2.86
C GLY A 390 -13.78 4.40 4.35
N GLU A 391 -13.88 5.60 4.92
CA GLU A 391 -14.51 5.75 6.24
C GLU A 391 -15.97 5.34 6.10
N GLY A 392 -16.29 4.14 6.62
CA GLY A 392 -17.53 3.45 6.31
C GLY A 392 -17.34 2.50 5.13
N ASP A 393 -17.82 1.28 5.28
CA ASP A 393 -17.81 0.21 4.28
C ASP A 393 -18.81 0.52 3.13
N THR A 394 -18.90 1.78 2.74
CA THR A 394 -20.12 2.36 2.22
C THR A 394 -19.94 2.81 0.79
N LEU A 395 -20.89 2.38 -0.04
CA LEU A 395 -21.18 2.81 -1.40
C LEU A 395 -21.41 4.35 -1.52
N ASP A 396 -21.12 5.14 -0.48
CA ASP A 396 -21.26 6.59 -0.35
C ASP A 396 -20.62 7.36 -1.50
N THR A 397 -19.50 6.86 -2.01
CA THR A 397 -18.70 7.48 -3.06
C THR A 397 -19.28 7.33 -4.46
N LEU A 398 -20.17 6.34 -4.71
CA LEU A 398 -20.81 6.14 -6.02
C LEU A 398 -21.61 7.38 -6.48
N GLY A 399 -22.07 8.21 -5.54
CA GLY A 399 -22.76 9.46 -5.83
C GLY A 399 -21.89 10.72 -5.91
N ARG A 400 -20.66 10.70 -5.38
CA ARG A 400 -19.82 11.91 -5.25
C ARG A 400 -18.92 12.19 -6.45
N ALA A 401 -18.58 11.18 -7.24
CA ALA A 401 -17.70 11.31 -8.40
C ALA A 401 -18.36 12.11 -9.54
N GLY A 402 -18.28 13.44 -9.49
CA GLY A 402 -18.77 14.34 -10.56
C GLY A 402 -19.78 15.42 -10.13
N SER A 403 -20.12 15.51 -8.84
CA SER A 403 -20.79 16.70 -8.31
C SER A 403 -20.14 17.03 -6.98
N ALA A 404 -19.25 18.03 -7.00
CA ALA A 404 -18.88 18.75 -5.80
C ALA A 404 -20.16 19.08 -5.00
N ASN A 405 -20.01 19.06 -3.69
CA ASN A 405 -20.99 19.28 -2.63
C ASN A 405 -21.90 20.52 -2.83
N THR A 406 -22.79 20.52 -3.82
CA THR A 406 -23.63 21.68 -4.18
C THR A 406 -24.99 21.67 -3.49
N GLY A 407 -25.34 20.59 -2.77
CA GLY A 407 -26.67 20.43 -2.17
C GLY A 407 -27.82 20.36 -3.18
N ARG A 408 -27.52 20.29 -4.49
CA ARG A 408 -28.50 20.16 -5.58
C ARG A 408 -28.86 18.70 -5.82
N PHE A 409 -30.07 18.48 -6.32
CA PHE A 409 -30.56 17.18 -6.73
C PHE A 409 -29.61 16.48 -7.72
N SER A 410 -29.33 15.21 -7.48
CA SER A 410 -28.60 14.34 -8.41
C SER A 410 -29.30 12.99 -8.52
N CYS A 411 -29.43 12.48 -9.74
CA CYS A 411 -29.91 11.13 -10.03
C CYS A 411 -28.93 10.45 -10.98
N ARG A 412 -28.48 9.25 -10.61
CA ARG A 412 -27.63 8.38 -11.45
C ARG A 412 -28.26 7.00 -11.54
N SER A 413 -28.24 6.40 -12.73
CA SER A 413 -28.77 5.06 -12.96
C SER A 413 -27.69 4.17 -13.56
N TYR A 414 -27.52 3.01 -12.97
CA TYR A 414 -26.62 1.94 -13.36
C TYR A 414 -27.45 0.73 -13.74
N VAL A 415 -27.35 0.32 -15.00
CA VAL A 415 -28.18 -0.76 -15.55
C VAL A 415 -27.35 -2.04 -15.63
N LEU A 416 -27.78 -3.06 -14.89
CA LEU A 416 -27.25 -4.43 -14.89
C LEU A 416 -28.19 -5.35 -15.68
N ASP A 417 -27.76 -6.58 -15.99
CA ASP A 417 -28.58 -7.53 -16.76
C ASP A 417 -29.93 -7.85 -16.09
N ASP A 418 -29.91 -8.03 -14.76
CA ASP A 418 -31.08 -8.48 -13.97
C ASP A 418 -31.63 -7.41 -13.00
N SER A 419 -30.92 -6.28 -12.87
CA SER A 419 -31.24 -5.23 -11.90
C SER A 419 -30.86 -3.84 -12.41
N ALA A 420 -31.40 -2.80 -11.78
CA ALA A 420 -31.02 -1.42 -12.02
C ALA A 420 -30.76 -0.73 -10.69
N LEU A 421 -29.59 -0.14 -10.50
CA LEU A 421 -29.25 0.67 -9.33
C LEU A 421 -29.44 2.14 -9.65
N ILE A 422 -30.28 2.81 -8.88
CA ILE A 422 -30.58 4.23 -9.00
C ILE A 422 -30.08 4.92 -7.73
N CYS A 423 -29.06 5.76 -7.86
CA CYS A 423 -28.52 6.55 -6.76
C CYS A 423 -29.12 7.96 -6.78
N LEU A 424 -29.84 8.33 -5.72
CA LEU A 424 -30.33 9.69 -5.50
C LEU A 424 -29.41 10.43 -4.53
N GLY A 425 -29.26 11.74 -4.74
CA GLY A 425 -28.40 12.57 -3.90
C GLY A 425 -28.86 14.03 -3.81
N GLY A 426 -28.38 14.72 -2.78
CA GLY A 426 -28.70 16.12 -2.52
C GLY A 426 -30.08 16.31 -1.88
N LYS A 427 -30.76 17.42 -2.21
CA LYS A 427 -32.16 17.65 -1.82
C LYS A 427 -33.05 17.16 -2.95
N VAL A 428 -34.02 16.30 -2.65
CA VAL A 428 -34.90 15.64 -3.62
C VAL A 428 -36.33 16.15 -3.42
N SER A 429 -36.88 16.83 -4.42
CA SER A 429 -38.28 17.28 -4.47
C SER A 429 -39.13 16.45 -5.44
N GLY A 430 -40.46 16.48 -5.28
CA GLY A 430 -41.37 15.86 -6.24
C GLY A 430 -41.29 16.49 -7.64
N ARG A 431 -40.92 17.77 -7.74
CA ARG A 431 -40.66 18.43 -9.02
C ARG A 431 -39.43 17.83 -9.69
N ASP A 432 -38.34 17.62 -8.96
CA ASP A 432 -37.12 17.02 -9.50
C ASP A 432 -37.37 15.62 -10.09
N LEU A 433 -38.20 14.81 -9.41
CA LEU A 433 -38.59 13.49 -9.90
C LEU A 433 -39.52 13.58 -11.13
N ALA A 434 -40.44 14.53 -11.14
CA ALA A 434 -41.36 14.74 -12.27
C ALA A 434 -40.63 15.25 -13.53
N ASP A 435 -39.70 16.20 -13.38
CA ASP A 435 -38.92 16.77 -14.48
C ASP A 435 -38.03 15.71 -15.15
N LEU A 436 -37.63 14.67 -14.42
CA LEU A 436 -36.91 13.51 -14.96
C LEU A 436 -37.81 12.44 -15.56
N GLY A 437 -39.15 12.53 -15.43
CA GLY A 437 -40.04 11.41 -15.73
C GLY A 437 -39.73 10.17 -14.89
N PHE A 438 -39.21 10.36 -13.68
CA PHE A 438 -38.59 9.31 -12.86
C PHE A 438 -39.52 8.12 -12.61
N ILE A 439 -40.79 8.39 -12.32
CA ILE A 439 -41.79 7.36 -12.01
C ILE A 439 -42.06 6.49 -13.24
N GLU A 440 -42.28 7.09 -14.41
CA GLU A 440 -42.51 6.35 -15.65
C GLU A 440 -41.28 5.50 -16.04
N CYS A 441 -40.08 6.06 -15.89
CA CYS A 441 -38.83 5.33 -16.12
C CYS A 441 -38.64 4.17 -15.14
N LEU A 442 -38.95 4.38 -13.87
CA LEU A 442 -38.86 3.35 -12.83
C LEU A 442 -39.85 2.22 -13.10
N GLU A 443 -41.11 2.54 -13.42
CA GLU A 443 -42.13 1.55 -13.77
C GLU A 443 -41.75 0.75 -15.02
N HIS A 444 -41.19 1.41 -16.04
CA HIS A 444 -40.72 0.74 -17.25
C HIS A 444 -39.56 -0.22 -16.95
N THR A 445 -38.56 0.23 -16.19
CA THR A 445 -37.39 -0.57 -15.83
C THR A 445 -37.75 -1.74 -14.91
N ALA A 446 -38.69 -1.51 -13.99
CA ALA A 446 -39.20 -2.52 -13.05
C ALA A 446 -40.13 -3.56 -13.70
N ARG A 447 -40.36 -3.53 -15.01
CA ARG A 447 -41.09 -4.62 -15.72
C ARG A 447 -40.24 -5.87 -15.84
N ASP A 448 -38.98 -5.70 -16.18
CA ASP A 448 -38.10 -6.81 -16.55
C ASP A 448 -36.95 -7.02 -15.55
N ARG A 449 -36.75 -6.09 -14.60
CA ARG A 449 -35.60 -6.07 -13.68
C ARG A 449 -35.98 -5.63 -12.26
N ASP A 450 -35.19 -6.04 -11.28
CA ASP A 450 -35.30 -5.48 -9.93
C ASP A 450 -34.66 -4.08 -9.90
N CYS A 451 -35.38 -3.06 -9.42
CA CYS A 451 -34.87 -1.70 -9.30
C CYS A 451 -34.49 -1.42 -7.85
N ILE A 452 -33.25 -1.00 -7.61
CA ILE A 452 -32.75 -0.63 -6.29
C ILE A 452 -32.53 0.87 -6.24
N ILE A 453 -33.20 1.56 -5.32
CA ILE A 453 -33.04 3.00 -5.10
C ILE A 453 -32.17 3.20 -3.86
N ASP A 454 -30.92 3.64 -4.07
CA ASP A 454 -30.01 4.02 -2.98
C ASP A 454 -30.22 5.50 -2.62
N LEU A 455 -30.53 5.73 -1.34
CA LEU A 455 -30.87 7.03 -0.77
C LEU A 455 -29.76 7.60 0.12
N ARG A 456 -28.55 7.03 0.07
CA ARG A 456 -27.48 7.33 1.04
C ARG A 456 -26.94 8.74 0.95
N ASN A 457 -26.93 9.27 -0.25
CA ASN A 457 -26.49 10.64 -0.52
C ASN A 457 -27.64 11.66 -0.47
N VAL A 458 -28.86 11.25 -0.08
CA VAL A 458 -30.01 12.16 0.06
C VAL A 458 -29.92 12.88 1.40
N SER A 459 -29.72 14.20 1.32
CA SER A 459 -29.66 15.10 2.48
C SER A 459 -31.05 15.52 2.99
N LEU A 460 -32.03 15.60 2.09
CA LEU A 460 -33.41 15.99 2.37
C LEU A 460 -34.33 15.37 1.32
N LEU A 461 -35.39 14.72 1.77
CA LEU A 461 -36.47 14.21 0.91
C LEU A 461 -37.74 15.02 1.23
N GLU A 462 -38.16 15.90 0.31
CA GLU A 462 -39.34 16.74 0.53
C GLU A 462 -40.63 15.91 0.57
N SER A 463 -41.67 16.41 1.24
CA SER A 463 -42.97 15.73 1.31
C SER A 463 -43.55 15.39 -0.07
N SER A 464 -43.32 16.25 -1.06
CA SER A 464 -43.71 16.02 -2.46
C SER A 464 -43.01 14.80 -3.09
N ALA A 465 -41.72 14.57 -2.77
CA ALA A 465 -40.97 13.40 -3.23
C ALA A 465 -41.40 12.13 -2.49
N ILE A 466 -41.70 12.23 -1.19
CA ILE A 466 -42.21 11.10 -0.40
C ILE A 466 -43.54 10.60 -0.97
N VAL A 467 -44.46 11.52 -1.32
CA VAL A 467 -45.74 11.17 -1.96
C VAL A 467 -45.52 10.49 -3.31
N ALA A 468 -44.58 10.99 -4.12
CA ALA A 468 -44.25 10.40 -5.42
C ALA A 468 -43.68 8.97 -5.29
N LEU A 469 -42.85 8.71 -4.28
CA LEU A 469 -42.25 7.38 -4.02
C LEU A 469 -43.17 6.44 -3.23
N GLY A 470 -44.24 6.97 -2.60
CA GLY A 470 -45.17 6.25 -1.72
C GLY A 470 -45.73 4.93 -2.27
N PRO A 471 -46.14 4.84 -3.55
CA PRO A 471 -46.63 3.59 -4.14
C PRO A 471 -45.61 2.44 -4.06
N PHE A 472 -44.33 2.75 -4.31
CA PHE A 472 -43.25 1.77 -4.28
C PHE A 472 -42.82 1.39 -2.86
N LEU A 473 -42.88 2.34 -1.93
CA LEU A 473 -42.58 2.11 -0.51
C LEU A 473 -43.57 1.15 0.16
N SER A 474 -44.82 1.13 -0.32
CA SER A 474 -45.92 0.31 0.20
C SER A 474 -46.00 -1.08 -0.44
N GLY A 475 -45.06 -1.43 -1.33
CA GLY A 475 -45.04 -2.70 -2.06
C GLY A 475 -46.06 -2.80 -3.20
N HIS A 476 -46.69 -1.70 -3.60
CA HIS A 476 -47.61 -1.67 -4.74
C HIS A 476 -46.83 -1.37 -6.01
N SER A 477 -46.22 -2.40 -6.60
CA SER A 477 -45.75 -2.33 -7.98
C SER A 477 -46.74 -3.07 -8.87
N GLY A 478 -47.29 -2.40 -9.89
CA GLY A 478 -48.09 -3.04 -10.94
C GLY A 478 -47.27 -3.90 -11.92
N SER A 479 -45.99 -4.15 -11.63
CA SER A 479 -45.01 -4.80 -12.51
C SER A 479 -44.41 -6.08 -11.90
N SER A 480 -43.77 -6.92 -12.73
CA SER A 480 -43.17 -8.20 -12.32
C SER A 480 -41.83 -8.08 -11.58
N GLY A 481 -41.15 -6.93 -11.66
CA GLY A 481 -39.91 -6.63 -10.92
C GLY A 481 -40.15 -5.86 -9.62
N ARG A 482 -39.27 -6.03 -8.64
CA ARG A 482 -39.38 -5.39 -7.32
C ARG A 482 -38.67 -4.05 -7.30
N VAL A 483 -39.22 -3.08 -6.56
CA VAL A 483 -38.52 -1.85 -6.20
C VAL A 483 -38.03 -1.97 -4.76
N LEU A 484 -36.72 -1.95 -4.59
CA LEU A 484 -36.00 -2.09 -3.33
C LEU A 484 -35.37 -0.75 -2.95
N PHE A 485 -35.20 -0.50 -1.66
CA PHE A 485 -34.56 0.70 -1.15
C PHE A 485 -33.31 0.34 -0.36
N SER A 486 -32.27 1.18 -0.42
CA SER A 486 -31.06 0.97 0.38
C SER A 486 -30.45 2.30 0.83
N GLY A 487 -29.52 2.24 1.79
CA GLY A 487 -28.65 3.34 2.16
C GLY A 487 -29.29 4.55 2.85
N ALA A 488 -30.61 4.60 3.09
CA ALA A 488 -31.27 5.76 3.70
C ALA A 488 -30.66 6.15 5.06
N GLY A 489 -30.16 7.39 5.16
CA GLY A 489 -29.66 7.95 6.41
C GLY A 489 -30.76 8.13 7.47
N ALA A 490 -30.37 8.28 8.73
CA ALA A 490 -31.30 8.39 9.86
C ALA A 490 -32.37 9.50 9.67
N ASN A 491 -31.99 10.62 9.06
CA ASN A 491 -32.90 11.72 8.75
C ASN A 491 -33.97 11.32 7.73
N VAL A 492 -33.60 10.61 6.67
CA VAL A 492 -34.53 10.15 5.63
C VAL A 492 -35.47 9.08 6.18
N LEU A 493 -34.95 8.14 6.98
CA LEU A 493 -35.78 7.15 7.69
C LEU A 493 -36.76 7.82 8.67
N GLN A 494 -36.35 8.90 9.35
CA GLN A 494 -37.24 9.68 10.19
C GLN A 494 -38.34 10.38 9.38
N MET A 495 -38.04 10.91 8.19
CA MET A 495 -39.03 11.50 7.29
C MET A 495 -40.07 10.48 6.82
N PHE A 496 -39.66 9.26 6.46
CA PHE A 496 -40.61 8.18 6.14
C PHE A 496 -41.54 7.83 7.30
N ARG A 497 -40.99 7.78 8.53
CA ARG A 497 -41.79 7.56 9.74
C ARG A 497 -42.80 8.69 9.99
N MET A 498 -42.40 9.95 9.82
CA MET A 498 -43.28 11.11 9.96
C MET A 498 -44.39 11.14 8.91
N ALA A 499 -44.13 10.62 7.70
CA ALA A 499 -45.13 10.50 6.63
C ALA A 499 -46.10 9.32 6.81
N GLY A 500 -45.99 8.54 7.89
CA GLY A 500 -46.87 7.40 8.15
C GLY A 500 -46.58 6.15 7.30
N LEU A 501 -45.44 6.13 6.59
CA LEU A 501 -45.05 5.03 5.69
C LEU A 501 -44.23 3.94 6.40
N GLY A 502 -43.78 4.18 7.63
CA GLY A 502 -42.91 3.26 8.38
C GLY A 502 -41.50 3.16 7.78
N GLU A 503 -40.74 2.13 8.16
CA GLU A 503 -39.56 1.74 7.38
C GLU A 503 -40.02 1.00 6.11
N PRO A 504 -39.42 1.26 4.94
CA PRO A 504 -39.81 0.60 3.69
C PRO A 504 -39.77 -0.92 3.87
N ARG A 505 -40.83 -1.64 3.50
CA ARG A 505 -40.89 -3.12 3.62
C ARG A 505 -39.82 -3.85 2.81
N HIS A 506 -39.19 -3.17 1.87
CA HIS A 506 -38.19 -3.69 0.93
C HIS A 506 -36.84 -2.99 1.08
N PHE A 507 -36.44 -2.68 2.31
CA PHE A 507 -35.13 -2.10 2.58
C PHE A 507 -34.06 -3.19 2.64
N ILE A 508 -33.02 -3.07 1.81
CA ILE A 508 -31.91 -4.03 1.76
C ILE A 508 -30.64 -3.43 2.36
N GLY A 509 -29.85 -4.28 3.03
CA GLY A 509 -28.57 -3.88 3.61
C GLY A 509 -27.47 -3.71 2.55
N ASP A 510 -26.35 -3.11 2.95
CA ASP A 510 -25.19 -2.88 2.08
C ASP A 510 -24.64 -4.18 1.48
N SER A 511 -24.64 -5.27 2.24
CA SER A 511 -24.22 -6.59 1.78
C SER A 511 -25.10 -7.14 0.66
N ASP A 512 -26.42 -6.96 0.77
CA ASP A 512 -27.40 -7.44 -0.23
C ASP A 512 -27.38 -6.56 -1.48
N LEU A 513 -27.17 -5.25 -1.31
CA LEU A 513 -26.93 -4.33 -2.41
C LEU A 513 -25.64 -4.71 -3.17
N LEU A 514 -24.54 -4.98 -2.45
CA LEU A 514 -23.29 -5.45 -3.07
C LEU A 514 -23.48 -6.79 -3.79
N ALA A 515 -24.23 -7.73 -3.21
CA ALA A 515 -24.57 -9.00 -3.87
C ALA A 515 -25.37 -8.78 -5.16
N ALA A 516 -26.38 -7.92 -5.13
CA ALA A 516 -27.18 -7.58 -6.31
C ALA A 516 -26.35 -6.94 -7.43
N ILE A 517 -25.36 -6.09 -7.07
CA ILE A 517 -24.44 -5.47 -8.02
C ILE A 517 -23.43 -6.51 -8.57
N CYS A 518 -22.82 -7.31 -7.69
CA CYS A 518 -21.68 -8.17 -8.01
C CYS A 518 -22.07 -9.49 -8.65
N ASP A 519 -23.06 -10.22 -8.10
CA ASP A 519 -23.33 -11.61 -8.48
C ASP A 519 -24.29 -11.73 -9.65
N GLY A 520 -25.21 -10.77 -9.81
CA GLY A 520 -26.33 -10.93 -10.73
C GLY A 520 -27.35 -11.93 -10.19
N GLY A 521 -28.59 -11.49 -10.04
CA GLY A 521 -29.65 -12.26 -9.42
C GLY A 521 -30.63 -11.36 -8.69
N ARG A 522 -31.89 -11.78 -8.63
CA ARG A 522 -32.93 -11.12 -7.85
C ARG A 522 -32.47 -11.03 -6.39
N ALA A 523 -32.38 -9.83 -5.82
CA ALA A 523 -31.91 -9.64 -4.45
C ALA A 523 -32.78 -10.47 -3.48
N ASN A 524 -32.17 -11.37 -2.71
CA ASN A 524 -32.93 -12.07 -1.67
C ASN A 524 -33.24 -11.04 -0.57
N GLY A 525 -34.54 -10.81 -0.36
CA GLY A 525 -35.05 -9.81 0.60
C GLY A 525 -35.24 -10.38 1.99
#